data_AF-A0A2W5R777-F1
#
_entry.id   AF-A0A2W5R777-F1
#
_cell.length_a   1.000
_cell.length_b   1.000
_cell.length_c   1.000
_cell.angle_alpha   90.00
_cell.angle_beta   90.00
_cell.angle_gamma   90.00
#
_symmetry.space_group_name_H-M   'P 1'
#
loop_
_entity.id
_entity.type
_entity.pdbx_description
1 polymer ?
#
loop_
_entity_poly.entity_id
_entity_poly.type
_entity_poly.pdbx_seq_one_letter_code
_entity_poly.pdbx_strand_id
1 'polypeptide(L)'
;WITLDKDVLGTAEAVTNWDQGRLTLDAVLEAIGLIAGHRPLLGMDVCGDYSPVGDLGAFRSLLARLDRDQRPEPPTDGARLNEATNLRILAAMGALLQ
;
A
#
# COMPACT_ATOMS: atom_id res chain seq x y z
N TRP A 1 2.79 -13.08 -11.70
CA TRP A 1 2.12 -12.71 -10.45
C TRP A 1 2.89 -11.59 -9.82
N ILE A 2 2.21 -10.58 -9.26
CA ILE A 2 2.82 -9.42 -8.62
C ILE A 2 2.21 -9.26 -7.22
N THR A 3 3.02 -8.92 -6.23
CA THR A 3 2.56 -8.56 -4.88
C THR A 3 2.96 -7.09 -4.66
N LEU A 4 2.02 -6.21 -4.33
CA LEU A 4 2.32 -4.81 -4.00
C LEU A 4 1.96 -4.52 -2.55
N ASP A 5 2.99 -4.34 -1.72
CA ASP A 5 2.84 -3.66 -0.45
C ASP A 5 2.85 -2.15 -0.69
N LYS A 6 1.78 -1.45 -0.31
CA LYS A 6 1.65 -0.01 -0.52
C LYS A 6 2.55 0.82 0.39
N ASP A 7 3.24 0.22 1.35
CA ASP A 7 4.24 0.94 2.15
C ASP A 7 5.43 1.42 1.30
N VAL A 8 5.65 0.90 0.09
CA VAL A 8 6.65 1.44 -0.86
C VAL A 8 6.28 2.81 -1.42
N LEU A 9 4.99 3.15 -1.40
CA LEU A 9 4.47 4.41 -1.92
C LEU A 9 4.76 5.56 -0.95
N GLY A 10 4.76 6.79 -1.45
CA GLY A 10 4.85 7.99 -0.60
C GLY A 10 3.54 8.29 0.15
N THR A 11 3.63 9.15 1.17
CA THR A 11 2.49 9.58 2.01
C THR A 11 1.37 10.28 1.24
N ALA A 12 1.66 10.77 0.03
CA ALA A 12 0.68 11.37 -0.86
C ALA A 12 -0.19 10.36 -1.63
N GLU A 13 0.19 9.07 -1.60
CA GLU A 13 -0.44 8.01 -2.40
C GLU A 13 -1.04 6.92 -1.51
N ALA A 14 -0.47 6.66 -0.34
CA ALA A 14 -1.02 5.70 0.60
C ALA A 14 -0.75 6.12 2.05
N VAL A 15 -1.61 5.66 2.94
CA VAL A 15 -1.41 5.69 4.39
C VAL A 15 -1.29 4.25 4.86
N THR A 16 -0.21 3.90 5.55
CA THR A 16 0.07 2.53 5.99
C THR A 16 0.34 2.46 7.50
N ASN A 17 0.39 1.25 8.06
CA ASN A 17 0.84 1.02 9.44
C ASN A 17 2.37 0.91 9.56
N TRP A 18 3.09 1.01 8.45
CA TRP A 18 4.51 0.73 8.30
C TRP A 18 5.28 1.95 7.82
N ASP A 19 6.59 1.80 7.64
CA ASP A 19 7.46 2.91 7.26
C ASP A 19 7.20 3.30 5.81
N GLN A 20 6.75 4.53 5.61
CA GLN A 20 6.36 5.01 4.29
C GLN A 20 7.57 5.17 3.37
N GLY A 21 7.45 4.65 2.16
CA GLY A 21 8.39 4.77 1.07
C GLY A 21 8.28 6.10 0.35
N ARG A 22 8.73 6.12 -0.91
CA ARG A 22 8.88 7.36 -1.70
C ARG A 22 8.45 7.22 -3.15
N LEU A 23 7.93 6.06 -3.55
CA LEU A 23 7.47 5.86 -4.91
C LEU A 23 6.14 6.58 -5.13
N THR A 24 5.95 7.15 -6.32
CA THR A 24 4.61 7.56 -6.78
C THR A 24 3.87 6.34 -7.29
N LEU A 25 2.54 6.39 -7.28
CA LEU A 25 1.75 5.29 -7.83
C LEU A 25 2.02 5.12 -9.34
N ASP A 26 2.19 6.23 -10.06
CA ASP A 26 2.47 6.19 -11.50
C ASP A 26 3.77 5.46 -11.83
N ALA A 27 4.84 5.67 -11.06
CA ALA A 27 6.11 4.98 -11.28
C ALA A 27 5.97 3.46 -11.05
N VAL A 28 5.17 3.06 -10.06
CA VAL A 28 4.88 1.63 -9.81
C VAL A 28 4.08 1.04 -10.97
N LEU A 29 3.02 1.72 -11.42
CA LEU A 29 2.16 1.24 -12.51
C LEU A 29 2.92 1.19 -13.85
N GLU A 30 3.80 2.14 -14.12
CA GLU A 30 4.69 2.11 -15.29
C GLU A 30 5.61 0.89 -15.26
N ALA A 31 6.25 0.61 -14.13
CA ALA A 31 7.10 -0.56 -13.96
C ALA A 31 6.32 -1.87 -14.16
N ILE A 32 5.10 -1.97 -13.64
CA ILE A 32 4.21 -3.12 -13.85
C ILE A 32 3.86 -3.26 -15.34
N GLY A 33 3.54 -2.16 -16.02
CA GLY A 33 3.26 -2.14 -17.46
C GLY A 33 4.44 -2.64 -18.30
N LEU A 34 5.66 -2.24 -17.96
CA LEU A 34 6.88 -2.75 -18.60
C LEU A 34 7.02 -4.26 -18.41
N ILE A 35 6.74 -4.78 -17.23
CA ILE A 35 6.76 -6.23 -16.96
C ILE A 35 5.68 -6.96 -17.79
N ALA A 36 4.45 -6.41 -17.81
CA ALA A 36 3.32 -6.96 -18.56
C ALA A 36 3.60 -7.06 -20.07
N GLY A 37 4.34 -6.10 -20.62
CA GLY A 37 4.76 -6.11 -22.03
C GLY A 37 5.72 -7.26 -22.39
N HIS A 38 6.41 -7.85 -21.41
CA HIS A 38 7.36 -8.94 -21.63
C HIS A 38 6.83 -10.30 -21.17
N ARG A 39 5.90 -10.33 -20.21
CA ARG A 39 5.35 -11.55 -19.61
C ARG A 39 3.87 -11.37 -19.26
N PRO A 40 3.00 -12.36 -19.54
CA PRO A 40 1.61 -12.35 -19.08
C PRO A 40 1.50 -12.15 -17.57
N LEU A 41 0.62 -11.24 -17.15
CA LEU A 41 0.25 -11.06 -15.75
C LEU A 41 -1.03 -11.83 -15.45
N LEU A 42 -0.89 -12.90 -14.67
CA LEU A 42 -2.01 -13.77 -14.27
C LEU A 42 -2.81 -13.23 -13.08
N GLY A 43 -2.27 -12.24 -12.36
CA GLY A 43 -2.87 -11.73 -11.14
C GLY A 43 -1.91 -10.88 -10.32
N MET A 44 -2.50 -10.16 -9.38
CA MET A 44 -1.81 -9.30 -8.44
C MET A 44 -2.55 -9.26 -7.10
N ASP A 45 -1.81 -9.29 -5.99
CA ASP A 45 -2.31 -8.91 -4.67
C ASP A 45 -1.80 -7.53 -4.26
N VAL A 46 -2.62 -6.83 -3.49
CA VAL A 46 -2.35 -5.48 -2.98
C VAL A 46 -2.60 -5.49 -1.48
N CYS A 47 -1.63 -5.02 -0.70
CA CYS A 47 -1.72 -4.89 0.75
C CYS A 47 -1.10 -3.56 1.23
N GLY A 48 -1.03 -3.35 2.54
CA GLY A 48 -0.36 -2.19 3.13
C GLY A 48 -1.27 -1.02 3.54
N ASP A 49 -2.58 -1.07 3.29
CA ASP A 49 -3.52 -0.05 3.82
C ASP A 49 -3.42 0.06 5.34
N TYR A 50 -3.55 1.30 5.83
CA TYR A 50 -3.69 1.56 7.25
C TYR A 50 -4.90 0.82 7.82
N SER A 51 -4.65 0.09 8.91
CA SER A 51 -5.65 -0.58 9.73
C SER A 51 -5.63 -0.01 11.16
N PRO A 52 -6.79 0.28 11.78
CA PRO A 52 -6.83 0.66 13.18
C PRO A 52 -6.24 -0.42 14.09
N VAL A 53 -5.53 0.02 15.13
CA VAL A 53 -5.01 -0.90 16.14
C VAL A 53 -6.17 -1.52 16.92
N GLY A 54 -6.35 -2.83 16.80
CA GLY A 54 -7.31 -3.59 17.63
C GLY A 54 -6.83 -3.80 19.06
N ASP A 55 -7.59 -4.55 19.87
CA ASP A 55 -7.11 -4.95 21.21
C ASP A 55 -5.97 -5.97 21.07
N LEU A 56 -4.74 -5.50 21.29
CA LEU A 56 -3.52 -6.30 21.19
C LEU A 56 -3.13 -6.94 22.54
N GLY A 57 -3.78 -6.56 23.65
CA GLY A 57 -3.33 -6.88 25.01
C GLY A 57 -2.07 -6.10 25.43
N ALA A 58 -1.76 -6.09 26.73
CA ALA A 58 -0.74 -5.21 27.31
C ALA A 58 0.67 -5.38 26.70
N PHE A 59 1.12 -6.63 26.50
CA PHE A 59 2.46 -6.92 25.98
C PHE A 59 2.65 -6.45 24.54
N ARG A 60 1.74 -6.78 23.62
CA ARG A 60 1.82 -6.35 22.22
C ARG A 60 1.54 -4.86 22.06
N SER A 61 0.71 -4.27 22.92
CA SER A 61 0.51 -2.83 22.95
C SER A 61 1.78 -2.08 23.33
N LEU A 62 2.60 -2.63 24.24
CA LEU A 62 3.92 -2.09 24.55
C LEU A 62 4.86 -2.19 23.34
N LEU A 63 4.96 -3.37 22.72
CA LEU A 63 5.79 -3.56 21.52
C LEU A 63 5.39 -2.61 20.39
N ALA A 64 4.09 -2.51 20.09
CA ALA A 64 3.56 -1.61 19.07
C ALA A 64 3.72 -0.12 19.41
N ARG A 65 3.94 0.25 20.67
CA ARG A 65 4.30 1.62 21.06
C ARG A 65 5.78 1.89 20.84
N LEU A 66 6.65 0.95 21.18
CA LEU A 66 8.09 1.07 20.96
C LEU A 66 8.44 1.12 19.46
N ASP A 67 7.64 0.47 18.61
CA ASP A 67 7.76 0.51 17.16
C ASP A 67 7.19 1.82 16.55
N ARG A 68 6.30 2.51 17.28
CA ARG A 68 5.51 3.65 16.78
C ARG A 68 6.29 4.95 16.64
N ASP A 69 7.41 5.12 17.34
CA ASP A 69 8.25 6.32 17.22
C ASP A 69 8.82 6.50 15.81
N GLN A 70 8.73 5.48 14.95
CA GLN A 70 9.08 5.55 13.53
C GLN A 70 7.90 5.97 12.63
N ARG A 71 6.67 6.08 13.16
CA ARG A 71 5.43 6.15 12.34
C ARG A 71 4.41 7.17 12.85
N PRO A 72 4.15 8.26 12.11
CA PRO A 72 3.15 9.26 12.51
C PRO A 72 1.73 8.69 12.45
N GLU A 73 0.82 9.27 13.25
CA GLU A 73 -0.60 8.94 13.19
C GLU A 73 -1.17 9.24 11.80
N PRO A 74 -2.06 8.38 11.28
CA PRO A 74 -2.64 8.58 9.98
C PRO A 74 -3.51 9.86 9.94
N PRO A 75 -3.58 10.56 8.80
CA PRO A 75 -4.55 11.61 8.59
C PRO A 75 -5.99 11.09 8.73
N THR A 76 -6.91 11.94 9.18
CA THR A 76 -8.34 11.58 9.35
C THR A 76 -9.00 11.06 8.07
N ASP A 77 -8.54 11.53 6.90
CA ASP A 77 -9.03 11.10 5.57
C ASP A 77 -8.18 10.00 4.92
N GLY A 78 -7.27 9.34 5.66
CA GLY A 78 -6.35 8.34 5.09
C GLY A 78 -7.05 7.17 4.40
N ALA A 79 -8.25 6.79 4.86
CA ALA A 79 -9.06 5.77 4.20
C ALA A 79 -9.49 6.16 2.78
N ARG A 80 -9.86 7.43 2.56
CA ARG A 80 -10.24 7.94 1.22
C ARG A 80 -9.05 7.99 0.29
N LEU A 81 -7.87 8.37 0.78
CA LEU A 81 -6.64 8.34 0.00
C LEU A 81 -6.32 6.91 -0.46
N ASN A 82 -6.35 5.96 0.47
CA ASN A 82 -6.12 4.56 0.19
C ASN A 82 -7.14 3.98 -0.80
N GLU A 83 -8.42 4.30 -0.64
CA GLU A 83 -9.48 3.89 -1.57
C GLU A 83 -9.24 4.43 -2.98
N ALA A 84 -8.89 5.71 -3.12
CA ALA A 84 -8.58 6.31 -4.41
C ALA A 84 -7.40 5.61 -5.11
N THR A 85 -6.34 5.30 -4.36
CA THR A 85 -5.18 4.55 -4.86
C THR A 85 -5.54 3.12 -5.24
N ASN A 86 -6.36 2.43 -4.44
CA ASN A 86 -6.83 1.07 -4.74
C ASN A 86 -7.67 1.05 -6.03
N LEU A 87 -8.53 2.04 -6.25
CA LEU A 87 -9.32 2.16 -7.48
C LEU A 87 -8.44 2.40 -8.71
N ARG A 88 -7.38 3.23 -8.58
CA ARG A 88 -6.39 3.42 -9.66
C ARG A 88 -5.65 2.13 -9.98
N ILE A 89 -5.20 1.38 -8.96
CA ILE A 89 -4.56 0.08 -9.16
C ILE A 89 -5.51 -0.90 -9.84
N LEU A 90 -6.76 -1.00 -9.37
CA LEU A 90 -7.77 -1.88 -9.94
C LEU A 90 -8.04 -1.56 -11.42
N ALA A 91 -8.19 -0.27 -11.75
CA ALA A 91 -8.39 0.18 -13.12
C ALA A 91 -7.20 -0.15 -14.03
N ALA A 92 -5.97 0.10 -13.56
CA ALA A 92 -4.76 -0.22 -14.32
C ALA A 92 -4.61 -1.74 -14.54
N MET A 93 -4.82 -2.55 -13.50
CA MET A 93 -4.73 -4.00 -13.61
C MET A 93 -5.83 -4.61 -14.48
N GLY A 94 -7.03 -4.02 -14.51
CA GLY A 94 -8.10 -4.42 -15.42
C GLY A 94 -7.72 -4.31 -16.91
N ALA A 95 -6.75 -3.46 -17.25
CA ALA A 95 -6.22 -3.34 -18.61
C ALA A 95 -5.02 -4.26 -18.90
N LEU A 96 -4.35 -4.78 -17.86
CA LEU A 96 -3.07 -5.50 -17.97
C LEU A 96 -3.17 -7.02 -17.73
N LEU A 97 -4.19 -7.48 -17.01
CA LEU A 97 -4.37 -8.91 -16.73
C LEU A 97 -4.83 -9.68 -17.98
N GLN A 98 -4.29 -10.89 -18.16
CA GLN A 98 -4.53 -11.78 -19.31
C GLN A 98 -5.18 -13.10 -18.90
#